data_AF-A0A356EVS0-F1
#
_entry.id   AF-A0A356EVS0-F1
#
_cell.length_a   1.000
_cell.length_b   1.000
_cell.length_c   1.000
_cell.angle_alpha   90.00
_cell.angle_beta   90.00
_cell.angle_gamma   90.00
#
_symmetry.space_group_name_H-M   'P 1'
#
loop_
_entity.id
_entity.type
_entity.pdbx_description
1 polymer ?
#
loop_
_entity_poly.entity_id
_entity_poly.type
_entity_poly.pdbx_seq_one_letter_code
_entity_poly.pdbx_strand_id
1 'polypeptide(L)'
;MIVPRDYLIEGYRDSEQTMLKGTINKAKVVGIAAIVLIVVIVVLQNTQSVETKLLFLTVTMPNAALLFGTLIVGFAIGVLTAGHIVSTAKRAPLE
;
A
#
# COMPACT_ATOMS: atom_id res chain seq x y z
N MET A 1 40.52 -29.72 25.20
CA MET A 1 39.76 -29.37 23.98
C MET A 1 39.49 -27.88 24.03
N ILE A 2 40.22 -27.07 23.26
CA ILE A 2 40.04 -25.61 23.24
C ILE A 2 39.10 -25.31 22.08
N VAL A 3 37.91 -24.77 22.37
CA VAL A 3 36.99 -24.34 21.31
C VAL A 3 37.55 -23.06 20.70
N PRO A 4 37.82 -23.02 19.38
CA PRO A 4 38.37 -21.84 18.72
C PRO A 4 37.41 -20.65 18.85
N ARG A 5 37.96 -19.48 19.19
CA ARG A 5 37.23 -18.22 19.46
C ARG A 5 36.30 -17.82 18.32
N ASP A 6 36.64 -18.22 17.11
CA ASP A 6 35.95 -17.85 15.87
C ASP A 6 34.53 -18.43 15.82
N TYR A 7 34.34 -19.63 16.37
CA TYR A 7 33.02 -20.28 16.51
C TYR A 7 32.07 -19.54 17.46
N LEU A 8 32.63 -18.89 18.49
CA LEU A 8 31.84 -18.17 19.49
C LEU A 8 31.31 -16.85 18.89
N ILE A 9 32.12 -16.21 18.06
CA ILE A 9 31.76 -14.96 17.37
C ILE A 9 30.69 -15.22 16.30
N GLU A 10 30.83 -16.31 15.54
CA GLU A 10 29.88 -16.68 14.48
C GLU A 10 28.52 -17.09 15.06
N GLY A 11 28.50 -17.93 16.10
CA GLY A 11 27.26 -18.31 16.80
C GLY A 11 26.55 -17.13 17.46
N TYR A 12 27.30 -16.18 18.04
CA TYR A 12 26.72 -14.95 18.59
C TYR A 12 26.07 -14.10 17.50
N ARG A 13 26.76 -13.89 16.37
CA ARG A 13 26.27 -13.11 15.22
C ARG A 13 25.00 -13.71 14.61
N ASP A 14 24.93 -15.02 14.45
CA ASP A 14 23.75 -15.70 13.90
C ASP A 14 22.55 -15.62 14.84
N SER A 15 22.77 -15.74 16.15
CA SER A 15 21.71 -15.57 17.16
C SER A 15 21.11 -14.16 17.15
N GLU A 16 21.96 -13.14 17.01
CA GLU A 16 21.54 -11.73 16.93
C GLU A 16 20.74 -11.46 15.66
N GLN A 17 21.22 -11.92 14.50
CA GLN A 17 20.51 -11.79 13.22
C GLN A 17 19.14 -12.46 13.24
N THR A 18 19.01 -13.63 13.88
CA THR A 18 17.75 -14.36 13.98
C THR A 18 16.73 -13.61 14.87
N MET A 19 17.19 -13.03 15.97
CA MET A 19 16.38 -12.20 16.88
C MET A 19 15.92 -10.90 16.21
N LEU A 20 16.82 -10.22 15.48
CA LEU A 20 16.52 -8.99 14.75
C LEU A 20 15.51 -9.23 13.63
N LYS A 21 15.72 -10.27 12.82
CA LYS A 21 14.82 -10.65 11.71
C LYS A 21 13.42 -11.01 12.22
N GLY A 22 13.33 -11.75 13.32
CA GLY A 22 12.05 -12.08 13.98
C GLY A 22 11.31 -10.83 14.47
N THR A 23 12.02 -9.89 15.07
CA THR A 23 11.45 -8.61 15.55
C THR A 23 10.96 -7.73 14.40
N ILE A 24 11.74 -7.63 13.31
CA ILE A 24 11.36 -6.88 12.10
C ILE A 24 10.11 -7.47 11.46
N ASN A 25 9.98 -8.79 11.39
CA ASN A 25 8.78 -9.43 10.83
C ASN A 25 7.53 -9.12 11.66
N LYS A 26 7.62 -9.17 12.99
CA LYS A 26 6.52 -8.77 13.88
C LYS A 26 6.16 -7.29 13.72
N ALA A 27 7.15 -6.41 13.68
CA ALA A 27 6.94 -4.98 13.47
C ALA A 27 6.30 -4.68 12.11
N LYS A 28 6.72 -5.38 11.04
CA LYS A 28 6.10 -5.28 9.71
C LYS A 28 4.64 -5.72 9.73
N VAL A 29 4.32 -6.84 10.39
CA VAL A 29 2.93 -7.33 10.51
C VAL A 29 2.06 -6.32 11.27
N VAL A 30 2.55 -5.81 12.40
CA VAL A 30 1.85 -4.78 13.19
C VAL A 30 1.67 -3.50 12.38
N GLY A 31 2.69 -3.08 11.63
CA GLY A 31 2.63 -1.91 10.76
C GLY A 31 1.59 -2.06 9.65
N ILE A 32 1.54 -3.20 8.98
CA ILE A 32 0.52 -3.48 7.96
C ILE A 32 -0.88 -3.48 8.58
N ALA A 33 -1.07 -4.13 9.73
CA ALA A 33 -2.34 -4.15 10.44
C ALA A 33 -2.80 -2.73 10.86
N ALA A 34 -1.87 -1.89 11.34
CA ALA A 34 -2.15 -0.50 11.69
C ALA A 34 -2.56 0.32 10.47
N ILE A 35 -1.89 0.17 9.32
CA ILE A 35 -2.25 0.87 8.08
C ILE A 35 -3.66 0.46 7.61
N VAL A 36 -3.97 -0.83 7.60
CA VAL A 36 -5.30 -1.33 7.22
C VAL A 36 -6.38 -0.74 8.14
N LEU A 37 -6.12 -0.75 9.45
CA LEU A 37 -7.05 -0.18 10.43
C LEU A 37 -7.27 1.32 10.21
N ILE A 38 -6.21 2.08 9.94
CA ILE A 38 -6.29 3.52 9.63
C ILE A 38 -7.12 3.74 8.36
N VAL A 39 -6.91 2.97 7.30
CA VAL A 39 -7.69 3.07 6.05
C VAL A 39 -9.17 2.85 6.34
N VAL A 40 -9.52 1.82 7.11
CA VAL A 40 -10.92 1.55 7.50
C VAL A 40 -11.50 2.72 8.30
N ILE A 41 -10.77 3.24 9.27
CA ILE A 41 -11.19 4.40 10.07
C ILE A 41 -11.40 5.63 9.18
N VAL A 42 -10.47 5.92 8.27
CA VAL A 42 -10.59 7.04 7.33
C VAL A 42 -11.80 6.87 6.43
N VAL A 43 -12.06 5.67 5.89
CA VAL A 43 -13.26 5.39 5.10
C VAL A 43 -14.52 5.66 5.92
N LEU A 44 -14.63 5.05 7.10
CA LEU A 44 -15.82 5.16 7.95
C LEU A 44 -16.04 6.59 8.46
N GLN A 45 -14.98 7.32 8.80
CA GLN A 45 -15.06 8.73 9.17
C GLN A 45 -15.47 9.60 7.98
N ASN A 46 -14.94 9.32 6.78
CA ASN A 46 -15.34 10.04 5.58
C ASN A 46 -16.73 9.61 5.06
N THR A 47 -17.42 8.65 5.68
CA THR A 47 -18.84 8.35 5.42
C THR A 47 -19.78 9.39 6.03
N GLN A 48 -19.24 10.46 6.66
CA GLN A 48 -20.06 11.63 7.00
C GLN A 48 -20.83 12.09 5.75
N SER A 49 -22.15 12.10 5.90
CA SER A 49 -23.09 12.40 4.84
C SER A 49 -23.02 13.89 4.54
N VAL A 50 -22.46 14.24 3.38
CA VAL A 50 -22.39 15.63 2.94
C VAL A 50 -23.51 15.85 1.93
N GLU A 51 -24.28 16.92 2.13
CA GLU A 51 -25.27 17.34 1.14
C GLU A 51 -24.56 17.98 -0.05
N THR A 52 -24.53 17.25 -1.18
CA THR A 52 -24.05 17.82 -2.43
C THR A 52 -25.22 18.41 -3.20
N LYS A 53 -25.19 19.74 -3.40
CA LYS A 53 -26.16 20.44 -4.24
C LYS A 53 -25.63 20.47 -5.67
N LEU A 54 -26.12 19.55 -6.50
CA LEU A 54 -26.04 19.70 -7.95
C LEU A 54 -27.10 20.72 -8.38
N LEU A 55 -26.85 21.41 -9.49
CA LEU A 55 -27.63 22.57 -9.99
C LEU A 55 -29.17 22.41 -9.93
N PHE A 56 -29.70 21.19 -9.97
CA PHE A 56 -31.13 20.88 -9.76
C PHE A 56 -31.39 19.65 -8.87
N LEU A 57 -30.36 19.11 -8.18
CA LEU A 57 -30.47 17.84 -7.46
C LEU A 57 -29.63 17.88 -6.18
N THR A 58 -30.28 17.82 -5.04
CA THR A 58 -29.60 17.64 -3.75
C THR A 58 -29.44 16.14 -3.53
N VAL A 59 -28.21 15.65 -3.58
CA VAL A 59 -27.90 14.26 -3.25
C VAL A 59 -27.04 14.24 -2.00
N THR A 60 -27.48 13.50 -1.01
CA THR A 60 -26.70 13.25 0.19
C THR A 60 -25.81 12.04 -0.09
N MET A 61 -24.51 12.27 -0.27
CA MET A 61 -23.54 11.20 -0.48
C MET A 61 -22.46 11.21 0.62
N PRO A 62 -21.99 10.03 1.05
CA PRO A 62 -20.85 9.94 1.93
C PRO A 62 -19.58 10.39 1.19
N ASN A 63 -18.76 11.26 1.79
CA ASN A 63 -17.54 11.81 1.17
C ASN A 63 -16.53 10.70 0.75
N ALA A 64 -16.46 9.61 1.52
CA ALA A 64 -15.65 8.44 1.20
C ALA A 64 -16.03 7.78 -0.14
N ALA A 65 -17.32 7.77 -0.49
CA ALA A 65 -17.79 7.22 -1.75
C ALA A 65 -17.31 8.05 -2.95
N LEU A 66 -17.22 9.38 -2.79
CA LEU A 66 -16.65 10.28 -3.81
C LEU A 66 -15.14 10.06 -3.96
N LEU A 67 -14.39 9.96 -2.85
CA LEU A 67 -12.94 9.72 -2.90
C LEU A 67 -12.60 8.35 -3.51
N PHE A 68 -13.28 7.28 -3.10
CA PHE A 68 -13.05 5.96 -3.71
C PHE A 68 -13.54 5.90 -5.15
N GLY A 69 -14.68 6.51 -5.46
CA GLY A 69 -15.18 6.60 -6.83
C GLY A 69 -14.20 7.31 -7.76
N THR A 70 -13.71 8.49 -7.35
CA THR A 70 -12.73 9.25 -8.14
C THR A 70 -11.39 8.53 -8.25
N LEU A 71 -10.92 7.86 -7.19
CA LEU A 71 -9.70 7.05 -7.22
C LEU A 71 -9.81 5.89 -8.21
N ILE A 72 -10.91 5.13 -8.17
CA ILE A 72 -11.12 3.98 -9.07
C ILE A 72 -11.16 4.44 -10.52
N VAL A 73 -11.90 5.51 -10.82
CA VAL A 73 -12.01 6.06 -12.18
C VAL A 73 -10.66 6.57 -12.67
N GLY A 74 -9.96 7.38 -11.87
CA GLY A 74 -8.64 7.91 -12.21
C GLY A 74 -7.60 6.81 -12.41
N PHE A 75 -7.59 5.79 -11.55
CA PHE A 75 -6.68 4.65 -11.66
C PHE A 75 -6.95 3.82 -12.92
N ALA A 76 -8.22 3.51 -13.21
CA ALA A 76 -8.59 2.76 -14.41
C ALA A 76 -8.16 3.50 -15.69
N ILE A 77 -8.43 4.80 -15.78
CA ILE A 77 -8.01 5.64 -16.91
C ILE A 77 -6.48 5.66 -17.03
N GLY A 78 -5.77 5.84 -15.92
CA GLY A 78 -4.30 5.86 -15.89
C GLY A 78 -3.68 4.55 -16.38
N VAL A 79 -4.17 3.41 -15.89
CA VAL A 79 -3.68 2.08 -16.30
C VAL A 79 -3.95 1.82 -17.77
N LEU A 80 -5.15 2.13 -18.27
CA LEU A 80 -5.48 1.95 -19.68
C LEU A 80 -4.60 2.82 -20.58
N THR A 81 -4.40 4.08 -20.21
CA THR A 81 -3.56 5.03 -20.96
C THR A 81 -2.11 4.57 -20.98
N ALA A 82 -1.54 4.20 -19.83
CA ALA A 82 -0.17 3.70 -19.73
C ALA A 82 0.02 2.41 -20.53
N GLY A 83 -0.94 1.47 -20.46
CA GLY A 83 -0.93 0.25 -21.26
C GLY A 83 -0.97 0.53 -22.76
N HIS A 84 -1.77 1.50 -23.19
CA HIS A 84 -1.86 1.89 -24.61
C HIS A 84 -0.56 2.53 -25.11
N ILE A 85 0.09 3.37 -24.29
CA ILE A 85 1.38 3.99 -24.62
C ILE A 85 2.49 2.93 -24.70
N VAL A 86 2.58 2.04 -23.71
CA VAL A 86 3.57 0.94 -23.69
C VAL A 86 3.39 0.00 -24.87
N SER A 87 2.14 -0.35 -25.22
CA SER A 87 1.87 -1.24 -26.36
C SER A 87 2.20 -0.59 -27.70
N THR A 88 2.10 0.73 -27.81
CA THR A 88 2.48 1.49 -29.01
C THR A 88 4.00 1.62 -29.12
N ALA A 89 4.71 1.86 -28.00
CA ALA A 89 6.17 1.94 -27.97
C ALA A 89 6.85 0.62 -28.40
N LYS A 90 6.21 -0.53 -28.15
CA LYS A 90 6.70 -1.84 -28.58
C LYS A 90 6.50 -2.12 -30.09
N ARG A 91 5.77 -1.24 -30.80
CA ARG A 91 5.46 -1.36 -32.24
C ARG A 91 6.28 -0.42 -33.13
N ALA A 92 7.13 0.44 -32.58
CA ALA A 92 8.09 1.21 -33.37
C ALA A 92 9.25 0.27 -33.77
N PRO A 93 9.38 -0.13 -35.04
CA PRO A 93 10.48 -0.95 -35.50
C PRO A 93 11.75 -0.08 -35.53
N LEU A 94 12.88 -0.69 -35.15
CA LEU A 94 14.22 -0.14 -35.30
C LEU A 94 14.49 0.09 -36.80
N GLU A 95 14.83 1.31 -37.19
CA GLU A 95 15.61 1.59 -38.41
C GLU A 95 17.10 1.54 -38.10
#